data_AF-A0A120MYQ4-F1
#
_entry.id   AF-A0A120MYQ4-F1
#
_cell.length_a   1.000
_cell.length_b   1.000
_cell.length_c   1.000
_cell.angle_alpha   90.00
_cell.angle_beta   90.00
_cell.angle_gamma   90.00
#
_symmetry.space_group_name_H-M   'P 1'
#
loop_
_entity.id
_entity.type
_entity.pdbx_description
1 polymer ?
#
loop_
_entity_poly.entity_id
_entity_poly.type
_entity_poly.pdbx_seq_one_letter_code
_entity_poly.pdbx_strand_id
1 'polypeptide(L)'
;MKTLRSKLESILKRIYIESDTGTSSSSLMIGDSGVALFRILYLKHFENSLYDDKTISTIQALAESLVSSNDNSFCYGNSGTKWFFSYLYQLEIIEECDYNNICLGDELIVESALGLLETKNYEFLNGAVGLAQYLLFSNYKLNDSFFLRFLKNLRCSLLKIQLLIVLI
;
A
#
# COMPACT_ATOMS: atom_id res chain seq x y z
N MET A 1 -9.57 35.25 -16.12
CA MET A 1 -9.78 34.45 -14.90
C MET A 1 -9.15 33.08 -15.11
N LYS A 2 -8.21 32.65 -14.25
CA LYS A 2 -7.74 31.25 -14.26
C LYS A 2 -8.86 30.34 -13.78
N THR A 3 -9.20 29.32 -14.55
CA THR A 3 -10.19 28.30 -14.18
C THR A 3 -9.69 27.49 -12.98
N LEU A 4 -10.58 26.91 -12.16
CA LEU A 4 -10.21 26.04 -11.05
C LEU A 4 -9.21 24.95 -11.48
N ARG A 5 -9.46 24.35 -12.66
CA ARG A 5 -8.58 23.36 -13.29
C ARG A 5 -7.14 23.87 -13.44
N SER A 6 -6.94 25.04 -14.06
CA SER A 6 -5.59 25.61 -14.25
C SER A 6 -4.87 25.94 -12.93
N LYS A 7 -5.62 26.21 -11.85
CA LYS A 7 -5.03 26.37 -10.51
C LYS A 7 -4.57 25.04 -9.94
N LEU A 8 -5.37 23.99 -10.07
CA LEU A 8 -5.03 22.64 -9.61
C LEU A 8 -3.80 22.10 -10.34
N GLU A 9 -3.75 22.25 -11.67
CA GLU A 9 -2.58 21.84 -12.47
C GLU A 9 -1.30 22.56 -12.03
N SER A 10 -1.38 23.86 -11.74
CA SER A 10 -0.25 24.62 -11.22
C SER A 10 0.22 24.14 -9.84
N ILE A 11 -0.70 23.72 -8.97
CA ILE A 11 -0.37 23.19 -7.64
C ILE A 11 0.29 21.82 -7.78
N LEU A 12 -0.29 20.93 -8.59
CA LEU A 12 0.25 19.58 -8.83
C LEU A 12 1.65 19.65 -9.45
N LYS A 13 1.85 20.54 -10.44
CA LYS A 13 3.17 20.76 -11.04
C LYS A 13 4.19 21.22 -10.00
N ARG A 14 3.80 22.11 -9.09
CA ARG A 14 4.68 22.55 -8.01
C ARG A 14 5.04 21.40 -7.08
N ILE A 15 4.05 20.60 -6.65
CA ILE A 15 4.29 19.41 -5.83
C ILE A 15 5.23 18.43 -6.54
N TYR A 16 5.05 18.19 -7.84
CA TYR A 16 5.92 17.31 -8.63
C TYR A 16 7.37 17.80 -8.74
N ILE A 17 7.57 19.11 -8.88
CA ILE A 17 8.91 19.72 -8.94
C ILE A 17 9.58 19.69 -7.57
N GLU A 18 8.82 19.98 -6.51
CA GLU A 18 9.31 20.09 -5.12
C GLU A 18 9.38 18.75 -4.39
N SER A 19 8.71 17.70 -4.90
CA SER A 19 8.78 16.36 -4.32
C SER A 19 10.19 15.83 -4.51
N ASP A 20 10.96 15.85 -3.43
CA ASP A 20 12.25 15.18 -3.36
C ASP A 20 12.04 13.73 -2.92
N THR A 21 12.81 12.83 -3.51
CA THR A 21 12.76 11.40 -3.24
C THR A 21 13.97 11.07 -2.39
N GLY A 22 13.76 10.97 -1.08
CA GLY A 22 14.84 10.92 -0.09
C GLY A 22 14.32 11.08 1.32
N THR A 23 13.09 10.63 1.60
CA THR A 23 12.63 10.50 2.97
C THR A 23 13.33 9.29 3.59
N SER A 24 13.58 9.29 4.90
CA SER A 24 14.17 8.13 5.59
C SER A 24 13.20 6.94 5.73
N SER A 25 12.04 6.98 5.07
CA SER A 25 10.97 5.99 5.20
C SER A 25 10.55 5.49 3.83
N SER A 26 10.48 4.18 3.65
CA SER A 26 9.94 3.56 2.44
C SER A 26 8.40 3.53 2.40
N SER A 27 7.74 4.00 3.48
CA SER A 27 6.31 3.82 3.70
C SER A 27 5.39 4.51 2.68
N LEU A 28 4.17 3.99 2.55
CA LEU A 28 3.20 4.50 1.59
C LEU A 28 2.58 5.84 2.01
N MET A 29 2.36 6.06 3.30
CA MET A 29 1.64 7.24 3.78
C MET A 29 2.52 8.49 3.86
N ILE A 30 3.77 8.35 4.31
CA ILE A 30 4.66 9.49 4.58
C ILE A 30 6.03 9.35 3.90
N GLY A 31 6.26 8.26 3.18
CA GLY A 31 7.55 7.88 2.65
C GLY A 31 7.64 7.88 1.13
N ASP A 32 8.76 7.34 0.66
CA ASP A 32 9.17 7.40 -0.73
C ASP A 32 8.23 6.62 -1.66
N SER A 33 7.55 5.57 -1.20
CA SER A 33 6.58 4.85 -2.04
C SER A 33 5.32 5.68 -2.32
N GLY A 34 4.86 6.49 -1.36
CA GLY A 34 3.76 7.44 -1.58
C GLY A 34 4.16 8.56 -2.54
N VAL A 35 5.37 9.09 -2.41
CA VAL A 35 5.92 10.11 -3.32
C VAL A 35 6.08 9.54 -4.73
N ALA A 36 6.65 8.34 -4.86
CA ALA A 36 6.82 7.67 -6.15
C ALA A 36 5.46 7.40 -6.82
N LEU A 37 4.47 6.93 -6.06
CA LEU A 37 3.10 6.75 -6.55
C LEU A 37 2.52 8.06 -7.10
N PHE A 38 2.66 9.16 -6.36
CA PHE A 38 2.21 10.46 -6.82
C PHE A 38 2.90 10.86 -8.14
N ARG A 39 4.22 10.68 -8.25
CA ARG A 39 4.99 11.04 -9.46
C ARG A 39 4.55 10.21 -10.66
N ILE A 40 4.37 8.91 -10.50
CA ILE A 40 3.86 8.03 -11.56
C ILE A 40 2.47 8.47 -12.02
N LEU A 41 1.56 8.75 -11.08
CA LEU A 41 0.21 9.22 -11.40
C LEU A 41 0.23 10.58 -12.12
N TYR A 42 1.12 11.49 -11.69
CA TYR A 42 1.31 12.79 -12.33
C TYR A 42 1.82 12.63 -13.77
N LEU A 43 2.91 11.88 -13.96
CA LEU A 43 3.51 11.64 -15.28
C LEU A 43 2.51 10.97 -16.23
N LYS A 44 1.76 9.98 -15.73
CA LYS A 44 0.74 9.28 -16.51
C LYS A 44 -0.33 10.24 -17.03
N HIS A 45 -0.74 11.20 -16.20
CA HIS A 45 -1.82 12.12 -16.53
C HIS A 45 -1.37 13.29 -17.41
N PHE A 46 -0.19 13.86 -17.15
CA PHE A 46 0.24 15.12 -17.78
C PHE A 46 1.28 14.96 -18.88
N GLU A 47 2.14 13.96 -18.78
CA GLU A 47 3.29 13.78 -19.70
C GLU A 47 3.12 12.55 -20.60
N ASN A 48 2.05 11.77 -20.41
CA ASN A 48 1.83 10.48 -21.09
C ASN A 48 3.05 9.55 -20.98
N SER A 49 3.73 9.60 -19.84
CA SER A 49 4.91 8.80 -19.47
C SER A 49 4.67 8.17 -18.10
N LEU A 50 5.38 7.09 -17.78
CA LEU A 50 5.42 6.52 -16.41
C LEU A 50 6.79 6.70 -15.77
N TYR A 51 7.74 7.27 -16.52
CA TYR A 51 9.16 7.21 -16.21
C TYR A 51 9.80 8.60 -16.25
N ASP A 52 10.61 8.84 -15.24
CA ASP A 52 11.73 9.77 -15.24
C ASP A 52 12.85 9.18 -14.38
N ASP A 53 14.07 9.71 -14.49
CA ASP A 53 15.25 9.14 -13.82
C ASP A 53 15.07 9.05 -12.29
N LYS A 54 14.40 10.05 -11.71
CA LYS A 54 14.10 10.11 -10.27
C LYS A 54 13.12 9.02 -9.84
N THR A 55 12.11 8.73 -10.64
CA THR A 55 11.13 7.68 -10.32
C THR A 55 11.80 6.31 -10.35
N ILE A 56 12.64 6.07 -11.35
CA ILE A 56 13.37 4.80 -11.50
C ILE A 56 14.32 4.58 -10.31
N SER A 57 15.13 5.59 -9.94
CA SER A 57 16.05 5.47 -8.81
C SER A 57 15.33 5.24 -7.49
N THR A 58 14.17 5.88 -7.30
CA THR A 58 13.33 5.69 -6.10
C THR A 58 12.77 4.27 -6.01
N ILE A 59 12.27 3.72 -7.12
CA ILE A 59 11.74 2.35 -7.16
C ILE A 59 12.83 1.34 -6.81
N GLN A 60 14.05 1.52 -7.33
CA GLN A 60 15.20 0.68 -7.00
C GLN A 60 15.54 0.75 -5.50
N ALA A 61 15.66 1.97 -4.95
CA ALA A 61 15.94 2.15 -3.52
C ALA A 61 14.84 1.55 -2.62
N LEU A 62 13.57 1.66 -3.03
CA LEU A 62 12.44 1.06 -2.31
C LEU A 62 12.55 -0.47 -2.29
N ALA A 63 12.91 -1.10 -3.41
CA ALA A 63 13.08 -2.55 -3.50
C ALA A 63 14.20 -3.04 -2.57
N GLU A 64 15.31 -2.31 -2.50
CA GLU A 64 16.41 -2.61 -1.58
C GLU A 64 16.01 -2.45 -0.10
N SER A 65 15.21 -1.43 0.21
CA SER A 65 14.81 -1.11 1.59
C SER A 65 13.92 -2.18 2.24
N LEU A 66 13.11 -2.88 1.44
CA LEU A 66 12.13 -3.86 1.91
C LEU A 66 12.76 -5.03 2.68
N VAL A 67 14.03 -5.33 2.44
CA VAL A 67 14.76 -6.42 3.11
C VAL A 67 15.02 -6.13 4.60
N SER A 68 14.99 -4.87 5.01
CA SER A 68 15.47 -4.41 6.33
C SER A 68 14.40 -4.05 7.35
N SER A 69 13.15 -3.92 6.93
CA SER A 69 12.05 -3.45 7.80
C SER A 69 11.24 -4.62 8.36
N ASN A 70 10.91 -4.55 9.65
CA ASN A 70 10.06 -5.52 10.34
C ASN A 70 8.61 -5.04 10.54
N ASP A 71 8.30 -3.79 10.20
CA ASP A 71 6.93 -3.29 10.29
C ASP A 71 6.14 -3.75 9.07
N ASN A 72 5.06 -4.49 9.30
CA ASN A 72 4.18 -4.97 8.25
C ASN A 72 2.99 -4.04 8.01
N SER A 73 2.80 -2.96 8.78
CA SER A 73 1.65 -2.06 8.65
C SER A 73 1.43 -1.56 7.22
N PHE A 74 0.17 -1.25 6.87
CA PHE A 74 -0.16 -0.81 5.52
C PHE A 74 0.32 0.63 5.26
N CYS A 75 0.14 1.53 6.22
CA CYS A 75 0.49 2.93 6.00
C CYS A 75 1.98 3.23 6.23
N TYR A 76 2.62 2.55 7.18
CA TYR A 76 3.99 2.86 7.62
C TYR A 76 5.01 1.76 7.34
N GLY A 77 4.55 0.56 6.98
CA GLY A 77 5.38 -0.63 6.85
C GLY A 77 5.40 -1.25 5.45
N ASN A 78 5.93 -2.46 5.40
CA ASN A 78 6.23 -3.20 4.19
C ASN A 78 4.99 -3.52 3.36
N SER A 79 3.82 -3.73 3.97
CA SER A 79 2.61 -4.05 3.20
C SER A 79 2.19 -2.90 2.30
N GLY A 80 2.37 -1.64 2.74
CA GLY A 80 2.11 -0.48 1.89
C GLY A 80 3.09 -0.38 0.72
N THR A 81 4.36 -0.61 1.00
CA THR A 81 5.41 -0.58 -0.03
C THR A 81 5.23 -1.73 -1.03
N LYS A 82 4.90 -2.94 -0.57
CA LYS A 82 4.56 -4.08 -1.44
C LYS A 82 3.26 -3.86 -2.21
N TRP A 83 2.27 -3.19 -1.62
CA TRP A 83 1.07 -2.75 -2.34
C TRP A 83 1.43 -1.82 -3.50
N PHE A 84 2.36 -0.88 -3.27
CA PHE A 84 2.89 -0.03 -4.34
C PHE A 84 3.56 -0.86 -5.45
N PHE A 85 4.38 -1.86 -5.13
CA PHE A 85 4.95 -2.77 -6.15
C PHE A 85 3.90 -3.60 -6.88
N SER A 86 2.84 -4.04 -6.19
CA SER A 86 1.68 -4.69 -6.83
C SER A 86 0.99 -3.76 -7.82
N TYR A 87 0.90 -2.47 -7.50
CA TYR A 87 0.35 -1.46 -8.38
C TYR A 87 1.25 -1.24 -9.61
N LEU A 88 2.58 -1.22 -9.45
CA LEU A 88 3.52 -1.15 -10.57
C LEU A 88 3.40 -2.37 -11.49
N TYR A 89 3.26 -3.56 -10.93
CA TYR A 89 3.08 -4.79 -11.69
C TYR A 89 1.79 -4.76 -12.52
N GLN A 90 0.67 -4.29 -11.93
CA GLN A 90 -0.60 -4.12 -12.66
C GLN A 90 -0.53 -3.06 -13.78
N LEU A 91 0.42 -2.13 -13.70
CA LEU A 91 0.70 -1.15 -14.75
C LEU A 91 1.72 -1.64 -15.78
N GLU A 92 2.20 -2.88 -15.68
CA GLU A 92 3.25 -3.46 -16.53
C GLU A 92 4.57 -2.64 -16.49
N ILE A 93 4.84 -1.97 -15.35
CA ILE A 93 6.07 -1.20 -15.12
C ILE A 93 7.22 -2.11 -14.70
N ILE A 94 6.91 -3.19 -13.98
CA ILE A 94 7.88 -4.20 -13.53
C ILE A 94 7.44 -5.56 -14.05
N GLU A 95 8.41 -6.44 -14.30
CA GLU A 95 8.15 -7.79 -14.78
C GLU A 95 7.73 -8.73 -13.64
N GLU A 96 7.08 -9.84 -13.99
CA GLU A 96 6.61 -10.84 -13.03
C GLU A 96 7.76 -11.40 -12.16
N CYS A 97 8.95 -11.60 -12.74
CA CYS A 97 10.12 -12.08 -12.01
C CYS A 97 10.52 -11.10 -10.88
N ASP A 98 10.62 -9.81 -11.21
CA ASP A 98 10.98 -8.77 -10.24
C ASP A 98 9.89 -8.61 -9.18
N TYR A 99 8.63 -8.57 -9.60
CA TYR A 99 7.49 -8.51 -8.69
C TYR A 99 7.49 -9.66 -7.69
N ASN A 100 7.66 -10.90 -8.17
CA ASN A 100 7.70 -12.08 -7.32
C ASN A 100 8.86 -12.02 -6.34
N ASN A 101 10.05 -11.56 -6.75
CA ASN A 101 11.21 -11.41 -5.87
C ASN A 101 11.00 -10.36 -4.78
N ILE A 102 10.37 -9.23 -5.12
CA ILE A 102 10.10 -8.13 -4.19
C ILE A 102 9.00 -8.51 -3.19
N CYS A 103 7.97 -9.22 -3.65
CA CYS A 103 6.79 -9.58 -2.84
C CYS A 103 6.90 -10.96 -2.18
N LEU A 104 8.10 -11.54 -2.07
CA LEU A 104 8.32 -12.78 -1.31
C LEU A 104 7.93 -12.62 0.17
N GLY A 105 7.51 -13.72 0.80
CA GLY A 105 7.27 -13.79 2.25
C GLY A 105 5.95 -13.19 2.72
N ASP A 106 4.95 -13.11 1.85
CA ASP A 106 3.60 -12.65 2.20
C ASP A 106 2.91 -13.51 3.28
N GLU A 107 3.42 -14.72 3.53
CA GLU A 107 3.01 -15.56 4.66
C GLU A 107 3.15 -14.83 6.01
N LEU A 108 4.20 -14.02 6.20
CA LEU A 108 4.40 -13.26 7.43
C LEU A 108 3.35 -12.15 7.60
N ILE A 109 2.87 -11.59 6.49
CA ILE A 109 1.82 -10.58 6.49
C ILE A 109 0.47 -11.24 6.80
N VAL A 110 0.22 -12.45 6.27
CA VAL A 110 -0.95 -13.27 6.63
C VAL A 110 -0.98 -13.57 8.13
N GLU A 111 0.13 -14.03 8.70
CA GLU A 111 0.24 -14.30 10.15
C GLU A 111 -0.01 -13.03 10.97
N SER A 112 0.59 -11.91 10.55
CA SER A 112 0.40 -10.61 11.19
C SER A 112 -1.07 -10.16 11.16
N ALA A 113 -1.74 -10.32 10.02
CA ALA A 113 -3.15 -9.97 9.86
C ALA A 113 -4.07 -10.81 10.76
N LEU A 114 -3.80 -12.11 10.87
CA LEU A 114 -4.56 -13.01 11.74
C LEU A 114 -4.32 -12.70 13.23
N GLY A 115 -3.08 -12.41 13.64
CA GLY A 115 -2.76 -12.00 15.01
C GLY A 115 -3.43 -10.67 15.40
N LEU A 116 -3.46 -9.70 14.49
CA LEU A 116 -4.17 -8.43 14.70
C LEU A 116 -5.68 -8.62 14.81
N LEU A 117 -6.28 -9.55 14.03
CA LEU A 117 -7.69 -9.92 14.20
C LEU A 117 -7.97 -10.52 15.58
N GLU A 118 -7.12 -11.42 16.05
CA GLU A 118 -7.28 -12.08 17.36
C GLU A 118 -7.20 -11.09 18.52
N THR A 119 -6.33 -10.08 18.39
CA THR A 119 -6.21 -8.96 19.35
C THR A 119 -7.22 -7.84 19.13
N LYS A 120 -8.14 -7.99 18.16
CA LYS A 120 -9.20 -7.04 17.79
C LYS A 120 -8.69 -5.69 17.28
N ASN A 121 -7.47 -5.66 16.73
CA ASN A 121 -6.94 -4.49 16.06
C ASN A 121 -7.36 -4.49 14.58
N TYR A 122 -8.51 -3.88 14.28
CA TYR A 122 -9.13 -3.88 12.95
C TYR A 122 -8.86 -2.64 12.10
N GLU A 123 -8.12 -1.66 12.61
CA GLU A 123 -7.99 -0.39 11.89
C GLU A 123 -7.15 -0.52 10.61
N PHE A 124 -7.25 0.46 9.72
CA PHE A 124 -6.70 0.36 8.38
C PHE A 124 -5.20 0.67 8.30
N LEU A 125 -4.70 1.58 9.13
CA LEU A 125 -3.35 2.11 9.04
C LEU A 125 -2.31 1.06 9.49
N ASN A 126 -2.53 0.44 10.65
CA ASN A 126 -1.64 -0.56 11.28
C ASN A 126 -2.36 -1.87 11.66
N GLY A 127 -3.68 -1.94 11.49
CA GLY A 127 -4.48 -3.08 11.91
C GLY A 127 -4.69 -4.11 10.79
N ALA A 128 -5.45 -5.14 11.13
CA ALA A 128 -5.66 -6.30 10.28
C ALA A 128 -6.29 -5.97 8.91
N VAL A 129 -7.11 -4.92 8.83
CA VAL A 129 -7.81 -4.54 7.59
C VAL A 129 -6.84 -3.96 6.57
N GLY A 130 -5.83 -3.19 6.99
CA GLY A 130 -4.80 -2.69 6.08
C GLY A 130 -3.99 -3.82 5.45
N LEU A 131 -3.60 -4.82 6.26
CA LEU A 131 -2.86 -5.99 5.77
C LEU A 131 -3.70 -6.82 4.80
N ALA A 132 -4.98 -7.05 5.13
CA ALA A 132 -5.90 -7.75 4.24
C ALA A 132 -6.14 -6.98 2.93
N GLN A 133 -6.16 -5.64 2.96
CA GLN A 133 -6.27 -4.82 1.76
C GLN A 133 -5.10 -5.05 0.81
N TYR A 134 -3.86 -5.08 1.32
CA TYR A 134 -2.69 -5.43 0.52
C TYR A 134 -2.84 -6.82 -0.12
N LEU A 135 -3.11 -7.85 0.69
CA LEU A 135 -3.23 -9.23 0.23
C LEU A 135 -4.34 -9.41 -0.82
N LEU A 136 -5.43 -8.67 -0.68
CA LEU A 136 -6.54 -8.71 -1.63
C LEU A 136 -6.11 -8.10 -2.97
N PHE A 137 -5.41 -6.95 -2.91
CA PHE A 137 -4.98 -6.22 -4.09
C PHE A 137 -3.87 -6.93 -4.87
N SER A 138 -2.94 -7.60 -4.18
CA SER A 138 -1.90 -8.43 -4.80
C SER A 138 -2.44 -9.73 -5.40
N ASN A 139 -3.76 -9.96 -5.31
CA ASN A 139 -4.43 -11.22 -5.65
C ASN A 139 -3.82 -12.42 -4.91
N TYR A 140 -3.30 -12.22 -3.69
CA TYR A 140 -2.71 -13.30 -2.89
C TYR A 140 -3.75 -14.39 -2.66
N LYS A 141 -3.58 -15.50 -3.39
CA LYS A 141 -4.36 -16.74 -3.27
C LYS A 141 -5.83 -16.46 -2.92
N LEU A 142 -6.54 -15.74 -3.78
CA LEU A 142 -7.93 -15.27 -3.54
C LEU A 142 -8.95 -16.38 -3.17
N ASN A 143 -8.59 -17.65 -3.31
CA ASN A 143 -9.38 -18.82 -2.91
C ASN A 143 -8.86 -19.54 -1.64
N ASP A 144 -7.89 -18.96 -0.93
CA ASP A 144 -7.31 -19.56 0.28
C ASP A 144 -8.20 -19.38 1.52
N SER A 145 -7.96 -20.28 2.48
CA SER A 145 -8.57 -20.26 3.81
C SER A 145 -8.40 -18.94 4.57
N PHE A 146 -7.44 -18.09 4.19
CA PHE A 146 -7.18 -16.80 4.84
C PHE A 146 -8.41 -15.88 4.82
N PHE A 147 -8.93 -15.49 3.65
CA PHE A 147 -10.03 -14.52 3.58
C PHE A 147 -11.31 -15.05 4.21
N LEU A 148 -11.56 -16.37 4.09
CA LEU A 148 -12.67 -17.01 4.79
C LEU A 148 -12.51 -16.93 6.31
N ARG A 149 -11.31 -17.22 6.84
CA ARG A 149 -10.99 -17.07 8.27
C ARG A 149 -11.06 -15.61 8.70
N PHE A 150 -10.58 -14.70 7.88
CA PHE A 150 -10.58 -13.26 8.14
C PHE A 150 -12.02 -12.74 8.30
N LEU A 151 -12.88 -12.99 7.29
CA LEU A 151 -14.28 -12.57 7.30
C LEU A 151 -15.08 -13.26 8.43
N LYS A 152 -14.81 -14.54 8.71
CA LYS A 152 -15.44 -15.25 9.83
C LYS A 152 -15.12 -14.58 11.17
N ASN A 153 -13.85 -14.24 11.42
CA ASN A 153 -13.45 -13.57 12.66
C ASN A 153 -14.04 -12.16 12.77
N LEU A 154 -14.00 -11.39 11.68
CA LEU A 154 -14.58 -10.06 11.65
C LEU A 154 -16.08 -10.09 11.96
N ARG A 155 -16.83 -11.02 11.34
CA ARG A 155 -18.26 -11.22 11.61
C ARG A 155 -18.54 -11.57 13.07
N CYS A 156 -17.78 -12.51 13.65
CA CYS A 156 -17.94 -12.89 15.05
C CYS A 156 -17.76 -11.70 16.00
N SER A 157 -16.81 -10.82 15.71
CA SER A 157 -16.55 -9.63 16.50
C SER A 157 -17.65 -8.58 16.37
N LEU A 158 -18.17 -8.35 15.16
CA LEU A 158 -19.30 -7.43 14.94
C LEU A 158 -20.59 -7.89 15.62
N LEU A 159 -20.88 -9.20 15.60
CA LEU A 159 -22.05 -9.77 16.29
C LEU A 159 -21.99 -9.58 17.81
N LYS A 160 -20.79 -9.70 18.41
CA LYS A 160 -20.61 -9.42 19.85
C LYS A 160 -20.88 -7.96 20.20
N ILE A 161 -20.54 -7.02 19.32
CA ILE A 161 -20.83 -5.59 19.51
C ILE A 161 -22.33 -5.34 19.43
N GLN A 162 -23.03 -5.92 18.45
CA GLN A 162 -24.50 -5.83 18.36
C GLN A 162 -25.19 -6.36 19.61
N LEU A 163 -24.75 -7.52 20.13
CA LEU A 163 -25.29 -8.08 21.38
C LEU A 163 -25.06 -7.17 22.60
N LEU A 164 -23.91 -6.49 22.66
CA LEU A 164 -23.61 -5.54 23.74
C LEU A 164 -24.49 -4.29 23.67
N ILE A 165 -24.77 -3.77 22.48
CA ILE A 165 -25.62 -2.59 22.28
C ILE A 165 -27.08 -2.88 22.64
N VAL A 166 -27.56 -4.11 22.44
CA VAL A 166 -28.93 -4.50 22.81
C VAL A 166 -29.09 -4.71 24.33
N LEU A 167 -27.99 -4.84 25.06
CA LEU A 167 -27.97 -5.06 26.52
C LEU A 167 -27.72 -3.80 27.34
N ILE A 168 -27.55 -2.64 26.70
CA ILE A 168 -27.40 -1.30 27.31
C ILE A 168 -28.68 -0.51 27.05
#